data_AF-A0AAW7H1K0-F1
#
_entry.id   AF-A0AAW7H1K0-F1
#
_cell.length_a   1.000
_cell.length_b   1.000
_cell.length_c   1.000
_cell.angle_alpha   90.00
_cell.angle_beta   90.00
_cell.angle_gamma   90.00
#
_symmetry.space_group_name_H-M   'P 1'
#
loop_
_entity.id
_entity.type
_entity.pdbx_description
1 polymer ?
#
loop_
_entity_poly.entity_id
_entity_poly.type
_entity_poly.pdbx_seq_one_letter_code
_entity_poly.pdbx_strand_id
1 'polypeptide(L)' 'MKKVLVVLLVSLFSLTATAANKPCSGKKGGISHCSGEKFVCNDGTISKSKKVCQK' A
#
# COMPACT_ATOMS: atom_id res chain seq x y z
N MET A 1 -28.93 14.21 24.27
CA MET A 1 -27.89 13.39 24.94
C MET A 1 -27.51 12.15 24.12
N LYS A 2 -28.45 11.31 23.66
CA LYS A 2 -28.17 10.09 22.88
C LYS A 2 -27.39 10.31 21.56
N LYS A 3 -27.62 11.43 20.87
CA LYS A 3 -26.91 11.80 19.64
C LYS A 3 -25.42 12.11 19.86
N VAL A 4 -25.08 12.66 21.04
CA VAL A 4 -23.68 12.98 21.41
C VAL A 4 -22.88 11.69 21.60
N LEU A 5 -23.49 10.66 22.20
CA LEU A 5 -22.87 9.36 22.39
C LEU A 5 -22.54 8.67 21.06
N VAL A 6 -23.42 8.79 20.06
CA VAL A 6 -23.20 8.22 18.72
C VAL A 6 -22.04 8.91 18.00
N VAL A 7 -21.93 10.24 18.11
CA VAL A 7 -20.81 10.99 17.50
C VAL A 7 -19.48 10.62 18.15
N LEU A 8 -19.46 10.43 19.48
CA LEU A 8 -18.25 10.06 20.22
C LEU A 8 -17.75 8.64 19.87
N LEU A 9 -18.67 7.72 19.54
CA LEU A 9 -18.33 6.35 19.14
C LEU A 9 -17.71 6.28 17.73
N VAL A 10 -18.10 7.16 16.81
CA VAL A 10 -17.60 7.16 15.42
C VAL A 10 -16.17 7.69 15.32
N SER A 11 -15.75 8.60 16.23
CA SER A 11 -14.40 9.17 16.20
C SER A 11 -13.27 8.18 16.54
N LEU A 12 -13.57 7.03 17.18
CA LEU A 12 -12.54 6.04 17.51
C LEU A 12 -12.11 5.18 16.31
N PHE A 13 -12.86 5.18 15.21
CA PHE A 13 -12.56 4.40 14.00
C PHE A 13 -11.71 5.18 12.98
N SER A 14 -10.71 5.92 13.45
CA SER A 14 -9.75 6.54 12.55
C SER A 14 -8.83 5.46 11.96
N LEU A 15 -9.16 4.96 10.76
CA LEU A 15 -8.31 4.00 10.04
C LEU A 15 -6.95 4.65 9.74
N THR A 16 -5.88 4.06 10.26
CA THR A 16 -4.50 4.47 9.97
C THR A 16 -4.13 4.03 8.55
N ALA A 17 -4.18 4.95 7.59
CA ALA A 17 -3.71 4.70 6.24
C ALA A 17 -2.18 4.67 6.22
N THR A 18 -1.59 3.47 6.18
CA THR A 18 -0.14 3.32 6.07
C THR A 18 0.31 3.54 4.63
N ALA A 19 0.83 4.73 4.34
CA ALA A 19 1.45 5.03 3.05
C ALA A 19 2.87 4.43 3.00
N ALA A 20 2.94 3.10 2.87
CA ALA A 20 4.22 2.42 2.65
C ALA A 20 4.67 2.60 1.19
N ASN A 21 5.90 3.05 0.97
CA ASN A 21 6.56 3.05 -0.34
C ASN A 21 6.87 1.61 -0.77
N LYS A 22 5.82 0.89 -1.20
CA LYS A 22 5.93 -0.44 -1.79
C LYS A 22 6.52 -0.36 -3.19
N PRO A 23 7.33 -1.35 -3.62
CA PRO A 23 7.96 -1.31 -4.93
C PRO A 23 6.97 -1.16 -6.08
N CYS A 24 5.83 -1.83 -6.01
CA CYS A 24 4.73 -1.65 -6.94
C CYS A 24 3.55 -1.01 -6.19
N SER A 25 3.03 0.09 -6.74
CA SER A 25 1.82 0.74 -6.23
C SER A 25 0.60 -0.16 -6.42
N GLY A 26 -0.46 0.05 -5.65
CA GLY A 26 -1.72 -0.70 -5.80
C GLY A 26 -2.30 -0.64 -7.22
N LYS A 27 -2.16 0.50 -7.91
CA LYS A 27 -2.56 0.67 -9.33
C LYS A 27 -1.84 -0.28 -10.29
N LYS A 28 -0.65 -0.74 -9.94
CA LYS A 28 0.15 -1.68 -10.75
C LYS A 28 -0.13 -3.16 -10.42
N GLY A 29 -1.07 -3.42 -9.51
CA GLY A 29 -1.45 -4.77 -9.10
C GLY A 29 -0.43 -5.46 -8.19
N GLY A 30 0.54 -4.75 -7.62
CA GLY A 30 1.59 -5.35 -6.76
C GLY A 30 2.77 -5.92 -7.55
N ILE A 31 3.61 -6.71 -6.86
CA ILE A 31 4.83 -7.31 -7.42
C ILE A 31 4.46 -8.63 -8.10
N SER A 32 4.91 -8.82 -9.34
CA SER A 32 4.81 -10.08 -10.09
C SER A 32 6.01 -10.99 -9.79
N HIS A 33 7.22 -10.53 -10.10
CA HIS A 33 8.46 -11.26 -9.87
C HIS A 33 9.68 -10.32 -9.85
N CYS A 34 10.84 -10.84 -9.49
CA CYS A 34 12.12 -10.13 -9.60
C CYS A 34 12.76 -10.38 -10.96
N SER A 35 13.19 -9.31 -11.64
CA SER A 35 14.07 -9.37 -12.81
C SER A 35 15.44 -8.84 -12.41
N GLY A 36 16.33 -9.75 -12.02
CA GLY A 36 17.58 -9.38 -11.33
C GLY A 36 17.27 -8.66 -10.02
N GLU A 37 17.84 -7.47 -9.84
CA GLU A 37 17.63 -6.61 -8.67
C GLU A 37 16.36 -5.76 -8.73
N LYS A 38 15.63 -5.78 -9.86
CA LYS A 38 14.48 -4.91 -10.09
C LYS A 38 13.17 -5.66 -9.85
N PHE A 39 12.19 -4.99 -9.27
CA PHE A 39 10.84 -5.53 -9.14
C PHE A 39 10.07 -5.35 -10.45
N VAL A 40 9.45 -6.40 -10.96
CA VAL A 40 8.48 -6.36 -12.06
C VAL A 40 7.08 -6.36 -11.46
N CYS A 41 6.22 -5.44 -11.89
CA CYS A 41 4.85 -5.33 -11.40
C CYS A 41 3.87 -6.17 -12.24
N ASN A 42 2.67 -6.43 -11.74
CA ASN A 42 1.66 -7.24 -12.45
C ASN A 42 1.13 -6.58 -13.72
N ASP A 43 1.27 -5.27 -13.86
CA ASP A 43 1.01 -4.53 -15.11
C ASP A 43 2.12 -4.71 -16.17
N GLY A 44 3.15 -5.50 -15.88
CA GLY A 44 4.31 -5.73 -16.75
C GLY A 44 5.38 -4.64 -16.70
N THR A 45 5.18 -3.56 -15.93
CA THR A 45 6.17 -2.48 -15.82
C THR A 45 7.23 -2.76 -14.78
N ILE A 46 8.45 -2.23 -14.99
CA ILE A 46 9.51 -2.28 -13.97
C ILE A 46 9.28 -1.20 -12.90
N SER A 47 9.42 -1.57 -11.65
CA SER A 47 9.36 -0.67 -10.50
C SER A 47 10.46 0.39 -10.54
N LYS A 48 10.09 1.61 -10.15
CA LYS A 48 11.04 2.73 -9.94
C LYS A 48 11.56 2.79 -8.49
N SER A 49 11.28 1.77 -7.68
CA SER A 49 11.79 1.70 -6.31
C SER A 49 13.31 1.65 -6.31
N LYS A 50 13.93 2.33 -5.34
CA LYS A 50 15.37 2.22 -5.07
C LYS A 50 15.72 0.95 -4.27
N LYS A 51 14.71 0.21 -3.81
CA LYS A 51 14.90 -1.07 -3.12
C LYS A 51 15.36 -2.13 -4.12
N VAL A 52 16.16 -3.08 -3.64
CA VAL A 52 16.59 -4.25 -4.41
C VAL A 52 15.62 -5.40 -4.18
N CYS A 53 15.24 -6.06 -5.27
CA CYS A 53 14.46 -7.28 -5.23
C CYS A 53 15.36 -8.41 -4.75
N GLN A 54 15.03 -8.98 -3.59
CA GLN A 54 15.71 -10.16 -3.06
C GLN A 54 14.87 -11.39 -3.43
N LYS A 55 15.54 -12.42 -3.96
CA LYS A 55 14.92 -13.70 -4.33
C LYS A 55 14.43 -14.46 -3.11
#